data_AF-A0A953SU28-F1
#
_entry.id   AF-A0A953SU28-F1
#
_cell.length_a   1.000
_cell.length_b   1.000
_cell.length_c   1.000
_cell.angle_alpha   90.00
_cell.angle_beta   90.00
_cell.angle_gamma   90.00
#
_symmetry.space_group_name_H-M   'P 1'
#
loop_
_entity.id
_entity.type
_entity.pdbx_description
1 polymer ?
#
loop_
_entity_poly.entity_id
_entity_poly.type
_entity_poly.pdbx_seq_one_letter_code
_entity_poly.pdbx_strand_id
1 'polypeptide(L)'
;MEFYFVVIAVSILLFFFMPKIGTVAKRKKRKNLNERVYVEDALKQLYDCEDKGINCTQQSIAENLNISHDVAAKVAEKINSMGLAVNGDYLQLTPEGRSYALRVIRTHRLWERYLADKTSFPEHEWHINAELKEHDISSEEAEALAAKLGNPVYDPHGDPIPTANGGLPDKKWEYISSLKTGDVARIVHLEDEPATIYSQLIAEGLYPGMHVKMLEVSQVRIKFEANGEEVILAPLFAKNISVAPLSKFDRVPEKYKTLLELKQGDEAEVTGLSKACRGTQRRRLMDLGVVPGSKISNEFVSTWGDPIAYKIRGATIGLRKKQAQQIYIKLISEEVKV
;
A
#
# COMPACT_ATOMS: atom_id res chain seq x y z
N MET A 1 -45.52 44.11 -14.83
CA MET A 1 -44.12 43.71 -14.56
C MET A 1 -43.98 42.95 -13.25
N GLU A 2 -44.62 43.39 -12.15
CA GLU A 2 -44.47 42.73 -10.84
C GLU A 2 -44.84 41.24 -10.80
N PHE A 3 -45.94 40.84 -11.46
CA PHE A 3 -46.34 39.43 -11.51
C PHE A 3 -45.27 38.50 -12.11
N TYR A 4 -44.55 38.98 -13.13
CA TYR A 4 -43.51 38.21 -13.80
C TYR A 4 -42.27 38.00 -12.90
N PHE A 5 -41.91 39.02 -12.11
CA PHE A 5 -40.85 38.91 -11.10
C PHE A 5 -41.21 37.93 -9.99
N VAL A 6 -42.48 37.92 -9.54
CA VAL A 6 -42.97 36.97 -8.53
C VAL A 6 -42.90 35.53 -9.07
N VAL A 7 -43.32 35.29 -10.32
CA VAL A 7 -43.27 33.95 -10.93
C VAL A 7 -41.83 33.46 -11.10
N ILE A 8 -40.90 34.33 -11.52
CA ILE A 8 -39.47 33.99 -11.62
C ILE A 8 -38.90 33.70 -10.22
N ALA A 9 -39.19 34.52 -9.22
CA ALA A 9 -38.71 34.31 -7.85
C ALA A 9 -39.21 32.99 -7.26
N VAL A 10 -40.49 32.66 -7.44
CA VAL A 10 -41.07 31.38 -7.02
C VAL A 10 -40.44 30.21 -7.77
N SER A 11 -40.18 30.35 -9.07
CA SER A 11 -39.54 29.29 -9.88
C SER A 11 -38.09 29.02 -9.45
N ILE A 12 -37.32 30.07 -9.14
CA ILE A 12 -35.96 29.95 -8.59
C ILE A 12 -35.99 29.29 -7.21
N LEU A 13 -36.95 29.67 -6.37
CA LEU A 13 -37.12 29.12 -5.02
C LEU A 13 -37.51 27.63 -5.09
N LEU A 14 -38.45 27.27 -5.96
CA LEU A 14 -38.79 25.87 -6.24
C LEU A 14 -37.57 25.09 -6.72
N PHE A 15 -36.75 25.62 -7.62
CA PHE A 15 -35.50 24.97 -8.05
C PHE A 15 -34.50 24.75 -6.91
N PHE A 16 -34.34 25.72 -6.01
CA PHE A 16 -33.44 25.59 -4.84
C PHE A 16 -33.87 24.47 -3.89
N PHE A 17 -35.18 24.31 -3.69
CA PHE A 17 -35.78 23.35 -2.76
C PHE A 17 -36.27 22.05 -3.42
N MET A 18 -36.10 21.89 -4.75
CA MET A 18 -36.48 20.68 -5.46
C MET A 18 -35.77 19.45 -4.91
N PRO A 19 -36.50 18.36 -4.59
CA PRO A 19 -35.90 17.13 -4.10
C PRO A 19 -34.97 16.53 -5.16
N LYS A 20 -33.83 15.97 -4.73
CA LYS A 20 -32.77 15.31 -5.54
C LYS A 20 -31.93 16.23 -6.46
N ILE A 21 -32.51 17.29 -7.04
CA ILE A 21 -31.81 18.14 -8.05
C ILE A 21 -31.40 19.50 -7.46
N GLY A 22 -32.17 20.02 -6.50
CA GLY A 22 -31.98 21.34 -5.92
C GLY A 22 -30.68 21.49 -5.11
N THR A 23 -30.22 22.73 -5.00
CA THR A 23 -28.97 23.08 -4.30
C THR A 23 -29.03 22.75 -2.80
N VAL A 24 -30.19 22.87 -2.16
CA VAL A 24 -30.39 22.48 -0.75
C VAL A 24 -30.24 20.96 -0.59
N ALA A 25 -30.86 20.18 -1.49
CA ALA A 25 -30.73 18.72 -1.48
C ALA A 25 -29.28 18.27 -1.74
N LYS A 26 -28.58 18.91 -2.69
CA LYS A 26 -27.15 18.66 -2.96
C LYS A 26 -26.26 19.01 -1.77
N ARG A 27 -26.49 20.16 -1.12
CA ARG A 27 -25.76 20.57 0.09
C ARG A 27 -26.00 19.62 1.25
N LYS A 28 -27.25 19.18 1.47
CA LYS A 28 -27.59 18.19 2.51
C LYS A 28 -26.92 16.84 2.23
N LYS A 29 -26.94 16.36 0.97
CA LYS A 29 -26.25 15.14 0.57
C LYS A 29 -24.73 15.23 0.81
N ARG A 30 -24.10 16.34 0.44
CA ARG A 30 -22.66 16.57 0.67
C ARG A 30 -22.33 16.62 2.16
N LYS A 31 -23.14 17.31 2.97
CA LYS A 31 -22.96 17.36 4.42
C LYS A 31 -23.04 15.96 5.04
N ASN A 32 -24.07 15.18 4.66
CA ASN A 32 -24.23 13.81 5.16
C ASN A 32 -23.07 12.89 4.73
N LEU A 33 -22.56 13.06 3.50
CA LEU A 33 -21.40 12.31 3.03
C LEU A 33 -20.16 12.62 3.87
N ASN A 34 -19.88 13.90 4.12
CA ASN A 34 -18.76 14.32 4.97
C ASN A 34 -18.92 13.81 6.42
N GLU A 35 -20.14 13.80 6.96
CA GLU A 35 -20.39 13.27 8.31
C GLU A 35 -20.09 11.77 8.39
N ARG A 36 -20.48 11.00 7.36
CA ARG A 36 -20.17 9.57 7.27
C ARG A 36 -18.66 9.34 7.23
N VAL A 37 -17.93 10.05 6.37
CA VAL A 37 -16.47 9.95 6.25
C VAL A 37 -15.81 10.14 7.62
N TYR A 38 -16.10 11.24 8.32
CA TYR A 38 -15.52 11.48 9.64
C TYR A 38 -15.85 10.41 10.69
N VAL A 39 -17.06 9.83 10.64
CA VAL A 39 -17.43 8.72 11.53
C VAL A 39 -16.61 7.48 11.19
N GLU A 40 -16.45 7.15 9.92
CA GLU A 40 -15.70 5.98 9.46
C GLU A 40 -14.20 6.11 9.78
N ASP A 41 -13.61 7.28 9.56
CA ASP A 41 -12.22 7.59 9.90
C ASP A 41 -11.98 7.55 11.41
N ALA A 42 -12.90 8.10 12.20
CA ALA A 42 -12.80 8.05 13.65
C ALA A 42 -12.92 6.59 14.16
N LEU A 43 -13.75 5.75 13.54
CA LEU A 43 -13.83 4.33 13.89
C LEU A 43 -12.53 3.57 13.56
N LYS A 44 -11.88 3.87 12.42
CA LYS A 44 -10.53 3.37 12.10
C LYS A 44 -9.53 3.77 13.19
N GLN A 45 -9.50 5.05 13.55
CA GLN A 45 -8.60 5.55 14.60
C GLN A 45 -8.85 4.89 15.97
N LEU A 46 -10.10 4.71 16.36
CA LEU A 46 -10.45 4.02 17.61
C LEU A 46 -9.99 2.55 17.59
N TYR A 47 -10.12 1.88 16.45
CA TYR A 47 -9.64 0.52 16.29
C TYR A 47 -8.12 0.44 16.41
N ASP A 48 -7.38 1.37 15.78
CA ASP A 48 -5.92 1.40 15.86
C ASP A 48 -5.42 1.67 17.28
N CYS A 49 -6.11 2.53 18.03
CA CYS A 49 -5.83 2.72 19.45
C CYS A 49 -6.07 1.44 20.26
N GLU A 50 -7.17 0.73 20.01
CA GLU A 50 -7.46 -0.55 20.64
C GLU A 50 -6.38 -1.60 20.34
N ASP A 51 -5.98 -1.75 19.07
CA ASP A 51 -4.94 -2.69 18.63
C ASP A 51 -3.56 -2.39 19.26
N LYS A 52 -3.26 -1.10 19.45
CA LYS A 52 -2.02 -0.63 20.09
C LYS A 52 -2.09 -0.63 21.64
N GLY A 53 -3.25 -0.90 22.23
CA GLY A 53 -3.47 -0.81 23.67
C GLY A 53 -3.35 0.61 24.23
N ILE A 54 -3.70 1.62 23.43
CA ILE A 54 -3.65 3.05 23.76
C ILE A 54 -5.06 3.56 24.02
N ASN A 55 -5.23 4.38 25.06
CA ASN A 55 -6.52 5.04 25.34
C ASN A 55 -6.76 6.20 24.36
N CYS A 56 -7.86 6.14 23.62
CA CYS A 56 -8.22 7.17 22.64
C CYS A 56 -9.22 8.19 23.22
N THR A 57 -8.98 9.47 22.97
CA THR A 57 -9.85 10.56 23.44
C THR A 57 -10.42 11.35 22.25
N GLN A 58 -11.36 12.26 22.51
CA GLN A 58 -11.82 13.21 21.49
C GLN A 58 -10.68 14.07 20.94
N GLN A 59 -9.69 14.40 21.79
CA GLN A 59 -8.49 15.11 21.36
C GLN A 59 -7.65 14.25 20.41
N SER A 60 -7.48 12.96 20.71
CA SER A 60 -6.78 12.01 19.83
C SER A 60 -7.43 11.93 18.45
N ILE A 61 -8.77 11.93 18.38
CA ILE A 61 -9.50 11.98 17.10
C ILE A 61 -9.23 13.31 16.37
N ALA A 62 -9.32 14.44 17.08
CA ALA A 62 -9.08 15.76 16.49
C ALA A 62 -7.69 15.87 15.85
N GLU A 63 -6.67 15.40 16.56
CA GLU A 63 -5.27 15.45 16.14
C GLU A 63 -4.99 14.51 14.95
N ASN A 64 -5.39 13.23 15.03
CA ASN A 64 -5.10 12.26 13.97
C ASN A 64 -5.88 12.53 12.68
N LEU A 65 -7.13 12.98 12.78
CA LEU A 65 -7.95 13.32 11.60
C LEU A 65 -7.70 14.78 11.13
N ASN A 66 -6.85 15.54 11.83
CA ASN A 66 -6.58 16.95 11.56
C ASN A 66 -7.87 17.81 11.43
N ILE A 67 -8.78 17.65 12.39
CA ILE A 67 -10.06 18.35 12.47
C ILE A 67 -10.16 19.19 13.75
N SER A 68 -11.07 20.17 13.79
CA SER A 68 -11.26 20.96 15.01
C SER A 68 -11.89 20.13 16.13
N HIS A 69 -11.59 20.49 17.39
CA HIS A 69 -12.19 19.85 18.57
C HIS A 69 -13.73 19.83 18.53
N ASP A 70 -14.37 20.89 18.03
CA ASP A 70 -15.82 20.95 17.87
C ASP A 70 -16.37 19.90 16.90
N VAL A 71 -15.62 19.59 15.83
CA VAL A 71 -16.00 18.54 14.87
C VAL A 71 -15.78 17.18 15.51
N ALA A 72 -14.63 16.97 16.16
CA ALA A 72 -14.33 15.72 16.86
C ALA A 72 -15.37 15.39 17.95
N ALA A 73 -15.81 16.38 18.73
CA ALA A 73 -16.86 16.22 19.74
C ALA A 73 -18.19 15.78 19.12
N LYS A 74 -18.60 16.39 17.99
CA LYS A 74 -19.82 16.01 17.25
C LYS A 74 -19.72 14.60 16.68
N VAL A 75 -18.55 14.22 16.16
CA VAL A 75 -18.30 12.87 15.64
C VAL A 75 -18.38 11.85 16.78
N ALA A 76 -17.77 12.13 17.93
CA ALA A 76 -17.83 11.27 19.10
C ALA A 76 -19.27 11.12 19.63
N GLU A 77 -20.03 12.21 19.73
CA GLU A 77 -21.46 12.17 20.10
C GLU A 77 -22.25 11.32 19.09
N LYS A 78 -21.96 11.47 17.80
CA LYS A 78 -22.61 10.71 16.74
C LYS A 78 -22.33 9.21 16.85
N ILE A 79 -21.06 8.82 17.01
CA ILE A 79 -20.63 7.42 17.19
C ILE A 79 -21.33 6.81 18.42
N ASN A 80 -21.39 7.54 19.53
CA ASN A 80 -22.09 7.11 20.74
C ASN A 80 -23.60 6.97 20.51
N SER A 81 -24.24 7.93 19.83
CA SER A 81 -25.68 7.87 19.49
C SER A 81 -26.04 6.69 18.59
N MET A 82 -25.07 6.19 17.81
CA MET A 82 -25.21 5.01 16.94
C MET A 82 -24.91 3.70 17.68
N GLY A 83 -24.50 3.76 18.95
CA GLY A 83 -24.10 2.58 19.74
C GLY A 83 -22.80 1.93 19.26
N LEU A 84 -21.94 2.67 18.55
CA LEU A 84 -20.69 2.16 17.99
C LEU A 84 -19.49 2.36 18.93
N ALA A 85 -19.58 3.29 19.88
CA ALA A 85 -18.61 3.43 20.95
C ALA A 85 -19.32 3.87 22.24
N VAL A 86 -18.70 3.59 23.37
CA VAL A 86 -19.11 4.08 24.68
C VAL A 86 -18.14 5.15 25.13
N ASN A 87 -18.67 6.24 25.66
CA ASN A 87 -17.88 7.33 26.20
C ASN A 87 -17.69 7.15 27.72
N GLY A 88 -16.46 6.85 28.13
CA GLY A 88 -16.02 6.86 29.53
C GLY A 88 -14.93 7.92 29.75
N ASP A 89 -13.89 7.58 30.50
CA ASP A 89 -12.65 8.40 30.55
C ASP A 89 -11.94 8.46 29.18
N TYR A 90 -12.27 7.52 28.30
CA TYR A 90 -11.80 7.39 26.93
C TYR A 90 -12.90 6.76 26.07
N LEU A 91 -12.77 6.91 24.75
CA LEU A 91 -13.70 6.32 23.78
C LEU A 91 -13.31 4.86 23.54
N GLN A 92 -14.27 3.95 23.74
CA GLN A 92 -14.07 2.51 23.51
C GLN A 92 -15.09 2.00 22.50
N LEU A 93 -14.63 1.22 21.52
CA LEU A 93 -15.52 0.59 20.55
C LEU A 93 -16.43 -0.43 21.22
N THR A 94 -17.70 -0.44 20.81
CA THR A 94 -18.59 -1.58 21.05
C THR A 94 -18.24 -2.72 20.08
N PRO A 95 -18.72 -3.96 20.29
CA PRO A 95 -18.57 -5.02 19.30
C PRO A 95 -19.08 -4.62 17.90
N GLU A 96 -20.18 -3.87 17.84
CA GLU A 96 -20.76 -3.35 16.60
C GLU A 96 -19.85 -2.28 15.95
N GLY A 97 -19.30 -1.38 16.75
CA GLY A 97 -18.33 -0.38 16.30
C GLY A 97 -17.04 -1.01 15.77
N ARG A 98 -16.52 -2.02 16.47
CA ARG A 98 -15.35 -2.79 16.03
C ARG A 98 -15.63 -3.50 14.70
N SER A 99 -16.78 -4.15 14.59
CA SER A 99 -17.20 -4.76 13.32
C SER A 99 -17.29 -3.73 12.20
N TYR A 100 -17.81 -2.53 12.48
CA TYR A 100 -17.86 -1.44 11.52
C TYR A 100 -16.47 -0.99 11.09
N ALA A 101 -15.59 -0.66 12.04
CA ALA A 101 -14.23 -0.21 11.77
C ALA A 101 -13.49 -1.23 10.88
N LEU A 102 -13.57 -2.52 11.21
CA LEU A 102 -12.95 -3.59 10.44
C LEU A 102 -13.49 -3.71 9.01
N ARG A 103 -14.77 -3.39 8.76
CA ARG A 103 -15.31 -3.33 7.38
C ARG A 103 -14.68 -2.18 6.60
N VAL A 104 -14.52 -1.00 7.22
CA VAL A 104 -13.89 0.15 6.56
C VAL A 104 -12.41 -0.17 6.26
N ILE A 105 -11.68 -0.68 7.25
CA ILE A 105 -10.27 -1.12 7.09
C ILE A 105 -10.13 -2.18 5.98
N ARG A 106 -11.04 -3.17 5.94
CA ARG A 106 -11.06 -4.17 4.85
C ARG A 106 -11.23 -3.51 3.50
N THR A 107 -12.16 -2.57 3.36
CA THR A 107 -12.38 -1.86 2.11
C THR A 107 -11.17 -1.03 1.68
N HIS A 108 -10.55 -0.29 2.61
CA HIS A 108 -9.31 0.46 2.39
C HIS A 108 -8.20 -0.43 1.82
N ARG A 109 -7.86 -1.50 2.55
CA ARG A 109 -6.78 -2.43 2.19
C ARG A 109 -7.04 -3.18 0.87
N LEU A 110 -8.32 -3.46 0.56
CA LEU A 110 -8.69 -4.01 -0.76
C LEU A 110 -8.48 -3.00 -1.89
N TRP A 111 -8.76 -1.71 -1.66
CA TRP A 111 -8.47 -0.65 -2.63
C TRP A 111 -6.98 -0.46 -2.84
N GLU A 112 -6.17 -0.41 -1.78
CA GLU A 112 -4.71 -0.37 -1.91
C GLU A 112 -4.19 -1.54 -2.74
N ARG A 113 -4.68 -2.75 -2.43
CA ARG A 113 -4.31 -3.95 -3.18
C ARG A 113 -4.73 -3.87 -4.65
N TYR A 114 -5.92 -3.35 -4.93
CA TYR A 114 -6.38 -3.13 -6.31
C TYR A 114 -5.50 -2.12 -7.03
N LEU A 115 -5.19 -0.99 -6.39
CA LEU A 115 -4.33 0.06 -6.96
C LEU A 115 -2.95 -0.51 -7.29
N ALA A 116 -2.34 -1.25 -6.37
CA ALA A 116 -1.05 -1.91 -6.57
C ALA A 116 -1.06 -2.94 -7.71
N ASP A 117 -2.09 -3.79 -7.80
CA ASP A 117 -2.10 -4.91 -8.73
C ASP A 117 -2.65 -4.57 -10.12
N LYS A 118 -3.56 -3.59 -10.22
CA LYS A 118 -4.35 -3.32 -11.43
C LYS A 118 -4.06 -1.97 -12.06
N THR A 119 -3.35 -1.08 -11.38
CA THR A 119 -3.03 0.24 -11.92
C THR A 119 -1.52 0.43 -12.09
N SER A 120 -1.11 1.65 -12.39
CA SER A 120 0.30 2.06 -12.45
C SER A 120 0.59 3.21 -11.49
N PHE A 121 -0.27 3.43 -10.49
CA PHE A 121 -0.01 4.39 -9.43
C PHE A 121 1.29 4.02 -8.69
N PRO A 122 2.15 5.00 -8.37
CA PRO A 122 3.35 4.73 -7.61
C PRO A 122 3.01 4.28 -6.18
N GLU A 123 3.92 3.55 -5.56
CA GLU A 123 3.65 2.84 -4.30
C GLU A 123 3.27 3.78 -3.15
N HIS A 124 3.86 4.98 -3.09
CA HIS A 124 3.57 6.01 -2.10
C HIS A 124 2.21 6.71 -2.30
N GLU A 125 1.51 6.46 -3.41
CA GLU A 125 0.20 7.04 -3.68
C GLU A 125 -0.96 6.07 -3.41
N TRP A 126 -0.69 4.79 -3.11
CA TRP A 126 -1.74 3.79 -2.93
C TRP A 126 -2.66 4.13 -1.75
N HIS A 127 -2.10 4.47 -0.59
CA HIS A 127 -2.84 4.85 0.61
C HIS A 127 -3.78 6.03 0.35
N ILE A 128 -3.23 7.15 -0.14
CA ILE A 128 -3.98 8.39 -0.41
C ILE A 128 -5.13 8.13 -1.40
N ASN A 129 -4.90 7.34 -2.45
CA ASN A 129 -5.94 7.04 -3.42
C ASN A 129 -6.99 6.04 -2.91
N ALA A 130 -6.62 5.14 -1.98
CA ALA A 130 -7.55 4.22 -1.34
C ALA A 130 -8.48 4.95 -0.37
N GLU A 131 -7.96 5.90 0.41
CA GLU A 131 -8.72 6.76 1.33
C GLU A 131 -9.84 7.53 0.60
N LEU A 132 -9.56 8.02 -0.62
CA LEU A 132 -10.57 8.68 -1.47
C LEU A 132 -11.69 7.75 -1.95
N LYS A 133 -11.54 6.43 -1.82
CA LYS A 133 -12.44 5.41 -2.38
C LYS A 133 -13.10 4.54 -1.34
N GLU A 134 -12.56 4.44 -0.14
CA GLU A 134 -13.02 3.47 0.85
C GLU A 134 -14.47 3.70 1.30
N HIS A 135 -14.92 4.97 1.31
CA HIS A 135 -16.26 5.36 1.75
C HIS A 135 -17.35 5.28 0.66
N ASP A 136 -16.94 5.07 -0.59
CA ASP A 136 -17.81 5.15 -1.77
C ASP A 136 -18.54 3.85 -2.09
N ILE A 137 -18.11 2.71 -1.53
CA ILE A 137 -18.63 1.39 -1.90
C ILE A 137 -19.36 0.68 -0.75
N SER A 138 -20.30 -0.20 -1.09
CA SER A 138 -20.98 -1.07 -0.13
C SER A 138 -20.12 -2.27 0.28
N SER A 139 -20.54 -3.00 1.32
CA SER A 139 -19.87 -4.24 1.72
C SER A 139 -19.95 -5.33 0.63
N GLU A 140 -21.06 -5.39 -0.11
CA GLU A 140 -21.22 -6.32 -1.25
C GLU A 140 -20.26 -5.98 -2.40
N GLU A 141 -20.07 -4.70 -2.68
CA GLU A 141 -19.10 -4.23 -3.68
C GLU A 141 -17.66 -4.50 -3.24
N ALA A 142 -17.35 -4.37 -1.94
CA ALA A 142 -16.05 -4.75 -1.38
C ALA A 142 -15.79 -6.25 -1.53
N GLU A 143 -16.79 -7.11 -1.29
CA GLU A 143 -16.64 -8.57 -1.52
C GLU A 143 -16.46 -8.91 -3.00
N ALA A 144 -17.16 -8.22 -3.91
CA ALA A 144 -16.93 -8.38 -5.34
C ALA A 144 -15.50 -7.95 -5.75
N LEU A 145 -14.97 -6.87 -5.15
CA LEU A 145 -13.59 -6.44 -5.33
C LEU A 145 -12.60 -7.49 -4.80
N ALA A 146 -12.81 -8.02 -3.60
CA ALA A 146 -12.00 -9.09 -3.02
C ALA A 146 -11.96 -10.33 -3.93
N ALA A 147 -13.11 -10.79 -4.40
CA ALA A 147 -13.21 -11.92 -5.31
C ALA A 147 -12.43 -11.68 -6.62
N LYS A 148 -12.54 -10.48 -7.20
CA LYS A 148 -11.79 -10.08 -8.41
C LYS A 148 -10.27 -10.04 -8.21
N LEU A 149 -9.83 -9.79 -6.98
CA LEU A 149 -8.42 -9.83 -6.57
C LEU A 149 -7.94 -11.23 -6.19
N GLY A 150 -8.81 -12.24 -6.19
CA GLY A 150 -8.48 -13.61 -5.80
C GLY A 150 -8.48 -13.83 -4.29
N ASN A 151 -9.28 -13.06 -3.55
CA ASN A 151 -9.40 -13.10 -2.09
C ASN A 151 -8.05 -12.93 -1.38
N PRO A 152 -7.36 -11.78 -1.58
CA PRO A 152 -6.09 -11.52 -0.93
C PRO A 152 -6.29 -11.45 0.59
N VAL A 153 -5.31 -11.98 1.34
CA VAL A 153 -5.30 -11.97 2.81
C VAL A 153 -4.38 -10.88 3.38
N TYR A 154 -3.55 -10.26 2.53
CA TYR A 154 -2.70 -9.12 2.87
C TYR A 154 -2.80 -8.07 1.76
N ASP A 155 -2.69 -6.82 2.16
CA ASP A 155 -2.59 -5.67 1.27
C ASP A 155 -1.17 -5.60 0.63
N PRO A 156 -0.82 -4.55 -0.14
CA PRO A 156 0.50 -4.47 -0.77
C PRO A 156 1.63 -4.04 0.19
N HIS A 157 1.28 -3.48 1.36
CA HIS A 157 2.16 -3.04 2.44
C HIS A 157 2.52 -4.19 3.40
N GLY A 158 1.73 -5.27 3.40
CA GLY A 158 1.91 -6.45 4.25
C GLY A 158 0.91 -6.55 5.39
N ASP A 159 -0.05 -5.65 5.41
CA ASP A 159 -1.03 -5.51 6.46
C ASP A 159 -2.20 -6.49 6.22
N PRO A 160 -2.70 -7.19 7.25
CA PRO A 160 -3.70 -8.23 7.06
C PRO A 160 -5.04 -7.63 6.65
N ILE A 161 -5.66 -8.19 5.61
CA ILE A 161 -7.00 -7.77 5.20
C ILE A 161 -8.01 -8.47 6.12
N PRO A 162 -8.80 -7.75 6.96
CA PRO A 162 -9.84 -8.37 7.77
C PRO A 162 -10.78 -9.20 6.91
N THR A 163 -11.23 -10.36 7.36
CA THR A 163 -12.26 -11.13 6.65
C THR A 163 -13.61 -10.41 6.67
N ALA A 164 -14.60 -10.88 5.90
CA ALA A 164 -15.95 -10.31 5.89
C ALA A 164 -16.60 -10.26 7.30
N ASN A 165 -16.21 -11.18 8.19
CA ASN A 165 -16.68 -11.24 9.58
C ASN A 165 -15.76 -10.49 10.56
N GLY A 166 -14.73 -9.79 10.09
CA GLY A 166 -13.78 -9.05 10.92
C GLY A 166 -12.64 -9.89 11.52
N GLY A 167 -12.53 -11.18 11.19
CA GLY A 167 -11.40 -12.00 11.62
C GLY A 167 -10.08 -11.52 11.00
N LEU A 168 -9.02 -11.46 11.82
CA LEU A 168 -7.66 -11.11 11.44
C LEU A 168 -6.70 -12.26 11.80
N PRO A 169 -5.64 -12.50 11.01
CA PRO A 169 -4.60 -13.46 11.38
C PRO A 169 -3.72 -12.92 12.51
N ASP A 170 -3.11 -13.83 13.28
CA ASP A 170 -2.15 -13.47 14.32
C ASP A 170 -0.94 -12.75 13.72
N LYS A 171 -0.62 -11.56 14.26
CA LYS A 171 0.60 -10.83 13.94
C LYS A 171 1.81 -11.55 14.54
N LYS A 172 2.48 -12.40 13.75
CA LYS A 172 3.76 -13.04 14.12
C LYS A 172 4.92 -12.37 13.39
N TRP A 173 5.28 -11.19 13.84
CA TRP A 173 6.40 -10.42 13.32
C TRP A 173 7.10 -9.66 14.44
N GLU A 174 8.33 -9.25 14.16
CA GLU A 174 9.14 -8.38 15.01
C GLU A 174 9.69 -7.22 14.18
N TYR A 175 10.11 -6.14 14.81
CA TYR A 175 10.76 -5.05 14.07
C TYR A 175 12.14 -5.48 13.58
N ILE A 176 12.55 -5.03 12.39
CA ILE A 176 13.90 -5.33 11.87
C ILE A 176 15.00 -4.84 12.83
N SER A 177 14.73 -3.79 13.60
CA SER A 177 15.63 -3.25 14.63
C SER A 177 15.83 -4.18 15.83
N SER A 178 14.97 -5.19 16.00
CA SER A 178 15.05 -6.18 17.08
C SER A 178 15.89 -7.40 16.71
N LEU A 179 16.25 -7.56 15.42
CA LEU A 179 17.15 -8.62 14.97
C LEU A 179 18.54 -8.45 15.59
N LYS A 180 19.29 -9.55 15.63
CA LYS A 180 20.71 -9.57 16.01
C LYS A 180 21.58 -9.65 14.77
N THR A 181 22.82 -9.18 14.89
CA THR A 181 23.83 -9.35 13.84
C THR A 181 23.95 -10.82 13.44
N GLY A 182 23.82 -11.10 12.14
CA GLY A 182 23.83 -12.44 11.57
C GLY A 182 22.45 -13.05 11.34
N ASP A 183 21.39 -12.50 11.95
CA ASP A 183 20.02 -13.00 11.75
C ASP A 183 19.58 -12.80 10.30
N VAL A 184 18.75 -13.73 9.82
CA VAL A 184 18.14 -13.65 8.49
C VAL A 184 16.63 -13.70 8.65
N ALA A 185 15.95 -12.75 8.01
CA ALA A 185 14.51 -12.61 8.09
C ALA A 185 13.91 -12.20 6.74
N ARG A 186 12.59 -12.21 6.66
CA ARG A 186 11.82 -11.68 5.54
C ARG A 186 11.03 -10.46 6.00
N ILE A 187 11.12 -9.36 5.27
CA ILE A 187 10.22 -8.22 5.46
C ILE A 187 8.80 -8.72 5.19
N VAL A 188 7.91 -8.58 6.16
CA VAL A 188 6.50 -8.98 6.04
C VAL A 188 5.58 -7.79 5.99
N HIS A 189 5.96 -6.67 6.59
CA HIS A 189 5.16 -5.44 6.61
C HIS A 189 6.07 -4.19 6.60
N LEU A 190 5.65 -3.16 5.87
CA LEU A 190 6.19 -1.81 5.91
C LEU A 190 5.07 -0.85 6.30
N GLU A 191 5.27 -0.08 7.37
CA GLU A 191 4.30 0.96 7.77
C GLU A 191 4.19 2.01 6.64
N ASP A 192 2.97 2.32 6.25
CA ASP A 192 2.61 3.30 5.23
C ASP A 192 2.55 4.74 5.78
N GLU A 193 2.38 4.87 7.10
CA GLU A 193 2.38 6.15 7.82
C GLU A 193 3.53 6.25 8.84
N PRO A 194 4.25 7.40 8.91
CA PRO A 194 4.09 8.60 8.10
C PRO A 194 4.51 8.42 6.63
N ALA A 195 3.73 8.99 5.70
CA ALA A 195 3.99 8.90 4.25
C ALA A 195 5.43 9.27 3.81
N THR A 196 6.08 10.20 4.52
CA THR A 196 7.48 10.60 4.26
C THR A 196 8.49 9.49 4.60
N ILE A 197 8.26 8.75 5.68
CA ILE A 197 9.09 7.59 6.06
C ILE A 197 8.88 6.49 5.03
N TYR A 198 7.62 6.15 4.72
CA TYR A 198 7.30 5.12 3.74
C TYR A 198 7.93 5.41 2.36
N SER A 199 7.81 6.66 1.88
CA SER A 199 8.42 7.08 0.61
C SER A 199 9.94 6.86 0.57
N GLN A 200 10.64 7.11 1.69
CA GLN A 200 12.07 6.84 1.78
C GLN A 200 12.37 5.34 1.76
N LEU A 201 11.60 4.52 2.49
CA LEU A 201 11.80 3.05 2.49
C LEU A 201 11.63 2.45 1.09
N ILE A 202 10.66 2.94 0.32
CA ILE A 202 10.46 2.54 -1.08
C ILE A 202 11.61 3.05 -1.98
N ALA A 203 12.14 4.24 -1.71
CA ALA A 203 13.29 4.77 -2.45
C ALA A 203 14.57 3.92 -2.24
N GLU A 204 14.74 3.34 -1.05
CA GLU A 204 15.77 2.32 -0.75
C GLU A 204 15.46 0.95 -1.39
N GLY A 205 14.33 0.82 -2.11
CA GLY A 205 13.92 -0.39 -2.82
C GLY A 205 13.36 -1.49 -1.91
N LEU A 206 13.02 -1.18 -0.66
CA LEU A 206 12.48 -2.13 0.32
C LEU A 206 11.02 -2.47 0.02
N TYR A 207 10.64 -3.73 0.20
CA TYR A 207 9.26 -4.18 -0.04
C TYR A 207 8.90 -5.45 0.76
N PRO A 208 7.60 -5.69 1.03
CA PRO A 208 7.15 -6.94 1.64
C PRO A 208 7.47 -8.18 0.81
N GLY A 209 8.08 -9.18 1.46
CA GLY A 209 8.55 -10.43 0.88
C GLY A 209 10.05 -10.45 0.54
N MET A 210 10.76 -9.34 0.77
CA MET A 210 12.21 -9.23 0.62
C MET A 210 12.95 -9.97 1.74
N HIS A 211 14.02 -10.67 1.38
CA HIS A 211 14.92 -11.30 2.34
C HIS A 211 15.99 -10.30 2.79
N VAL A 212 16.24 -10.27 4.09
CA VAL A 212 17.26 -9.41 4.70
C VAL A 212 18.19 -10.22 5.58
N LYS A 213 19.47 -9.86 5.57
CA LYS A 213 20.46 -10.39 6.51
C LYS A 213 21.03 -9.25 7.34
N MET A 214 20.88 -9.33 8.66
CA MET A 214 21.35 -8.29 9.56
C MET A 214 22.87 -8.30 9.64
N LEU A 215 23.51 -7.15 9.37
CA LEU A 215 24.97 -7.00 9.40
C LEU A 215 25.44 -6.27 10.66
N GLU A 216 24.71 -5.24 11.10
CA GLU A 216 25.05 -4.44 12.27
C GLU A 216 23.79 -3.85 12.89
N VAL A 217 23.64 -4.00 14.21
CA VAL A 217 22.63 -3.31 15.00
C VAL A 217 23.31 -2.44 16.04
N SER A 218 23.06 -1.14 15.98
CA SER A 218 23.58 -0.15 16.93
C SER A 218 22.51 0.88 17.26
N GLN A 219 22.78 1.74 18.26
CA GLN A 219 21.89 2.84 18.61
C GLN A 219 21.86 3.98 17.56
N VAL A 220 22.81 4.01 16.64
CA VAL A 220 22.95 5.11 15.66
C VAL A 220 22.48 4.68 14.27
N ARG A 221 22.70 3.42 13.91
CA ARG A 221 22.37 2.87 12.60
C ARG A 221 22.06 1.38 12.67
N ILE A 222 21.21 0.94 11.75
CA ILE A 222 20.91 -0.45 11.45
C ILE A 222 21.43 -0.71 10.04
N LYS A 223 22.33 -1.70 9.90
CA LYS A 223 22.90 -2.10 8.61
C LYS A 223 22.48 -3.53 8.30
N PHE A 224 21.90 -3.73 7.13
CA PHE A 224 21.50 -5.05 6.67
C PHE A 224 21.73 -5.19 5.17
N GLU A 225 21.88 -6.43 4.73
CA GLU A 225 21.93 -6.77 3.31
C GLU A 225 20.50 -7.06 2.83
N ALA A 226 20.12 -6.46 1.71
CA ALA A 226 18.83 -6.63 1.03
C ALA A 226 19.07 -6.77 -0.48
N ASN A 227 18.61 -7.86 -1.10
CA ASN A 227 18.88 -8.18 -2.52
C ASN A 227 20.39 -8.15 -2.90
N GLY A 228 21.31 -8.39 -1.96
CA GLY A 228 22.74 -8.34 -2.22
C GLY A 228 23.36 -6.92 -2.21
N GLU A 229 22.59 -5.92 -1.82
CA GLU A 229 23.04 -4.54 -1.56
C GLU A 229 23.01 -4.25 -0.06
N GLU A 230 23.95 -3.44 0.41
CA GLU A 230 23.95 -2.98 1.80
C GLU A 230 23.01 -1.78 1.93
N VAL A 231 22.06 -1.88 2.87
CA VAL A 231 21.15 -0.79 3.24
C VAL A 231 21.50 -0.34 4.66
N ILE A 232 21.58 0.98 4.84
CA ILE A 232 21.86 1.61 6.14
C ILE A 232 20.68 2.53 6.48
N LEU A 233 20.00 2.22 7.58
CA LEU A 233 18.88 3.02 8.08
C LEU A 233 19.17 3.55 9.48
N ALA A 234 18.65 4.73 9.80
CA ALA A 234 18.55 5.16 11.19
C ALA A 234 17.51 4.29 11.92
N PRO A 235 17.66 4.05 13.24
CA PRO A 235 16.73 3.20 14.01
C PRO A 235 15.26 3.64 13.91
N LEU A 236 14.99 4.93 13.72
CA LEU A 236 13.64 5.44 13.52
C LEU A 236 12.98 4.88 12.25
N PHE A 237 13.71 4.80 11.13
CA PHE A 237 13.20 4.21 9.89
C PHE A 237 13.05 2.70 10.04
N ALA A 238 14.00 2.03 10.71
CA ALA A 238 13.97 0.60 10.93
C ALA A 238 12.73 0.13 11.73
N LYS A 239 12.21 0.94 12.67
CA LYS A 239 10.98 0.61 13.42
C LYS A 239 9.73 0.53 12.54
N ASN A 240 9.76 1.04 11.31
CA ASN A 240 8.66 0.98 10.36
C ASN A 240 8.74 -0.27 9.45
N ILE A 241 9.68 -1.18 9.74
CA ILE A 241 9.89 -2.41 8.99
C ILE A 241 9.67 -3.57 9.94
N SER A 242 8.67 -4.39 9.64
CA SER A 242 8.39 -5.62 10.35
C SER A 242 8.88 -6.83 9.56
N VAL A 243 9.51 -7.76 10.25
CA VAL A 243 10.14 -8.96 9.69
C VAL A 243 9.62 -10.22 10.38
N ALA A 244 9.68 -11.33 9.66
CA ALA A 244 9.47 -12.66 10.21
C ALA A 244 10.70 -13.54 9.95
N PRO A 245 11.08 -14.43 10.87
CA PRO A 245 12.18 -15.37 10.66
C PRO A 245 11.96 -16.21 9.41
N LEU A 246 13.06 -16.53 8.72
CA LEU A 246 13.01 -17.45 7.60
C LEU A 246 12.75 -18.87 8.07
N SER A 247 11.83 -19.56 7.38
CA SER A 247 11.69 -20.99 7.53
C SER A 247 12.92 -21.67 6.92
N LYS A 248 13.25 -22.90 7.37
CA LYS A 248 14.38 -23.68 6.81
C LYS A 248 14.29 -23.93 5.28
N PHE A 249 13.16 -23.62 4.66
CA PHE A 249 12.90 -23.78 3.22
C PHE A 249 13.15 -22.51 2.41
N ASP A 250 13.36 -21.36 3.05
CA ASP A 250 13.64 -20.12 2.36
C ASP A 250 15.11 -20.09 1.95
N ARG A 251 15.39 -20.28 0.65
CA ARG A 251 16.73 -20.08 0.09
C ARG A 251 17.02 -18.58 0.08
N VAL A 252 17.95 -18.12 0.92
CA VAL A 252 18.56 -16.79 0.80
C VAL A 252 19.35 -16.79 -0.50
N PRO A 253 18.95 -16.00 -1.50
CA PRO A 253 19.69 -16.02 -2.74
C PRO A 253 21.03 -15.32 -2.57
N GLU A 254 22.08 -15.90 -3.14
CA GLU A 254 23.33 -15.16 -3.37
C GLU A 254 23.04 -13.92 -4.22
N LYS A 255 23.89 -12.89 -4.08
CA LYS A 255 23.79 -11.62 -4.81
C LYS A 255 23.41 -11.83 -6.28
N TYR A 256 22.18 -11.41 -6.63
CA TYR A 256 21.69 -11.53 -8.00
C TYR A 256 22.37 -10.49 -8.88
N LYS A 257 22.83 -10.89 -10.07
CA LYS A 257 23.11 -9.93 -11.13
C LYS A 257 21.79 -9.48 -11.74
N THR A 258 21.65 -8.19 -11.97
CA THR A 258 20.47 -7.62 -12.64
C THR A 258 20.70 -7.48 -14.13
N LEU A 259 19.63 -7.38 -14.92
CA LEU A 259 19.73 -7.16 -16.37
C LEU A 259 20.40 -5.81 -16.69
N LEU A 260 20.35 -4.84 -15.77
CA LEU A 260 21.03 -3.56 -15.89
C LEU A 260 22.57 -3.72 -15.90
N GLU A 261 23.10 -4.76 -15.26
CA GLU A 261 24.52 -5.06 -15.19
C GLU A 261 25.03 -5.87 -16.40
N LEU A 262 24.14 -6.27 -17.33
CA LEU A 262 24.51 -7.03 -18.51
C LEU A 262 25.27 -6.15 -19.51
N LYS A 263 26.52 -6.49 -19.83
CA LYS A 263 27.33 -5.74 -20.79
C LYS A 263 26.81 -5.92 -22.21
N GLN A 264 27.08 -4.96 -23.07
CA GLN A 264 26.71 -5.03 -24.48
C GLN A 264 27.36 -6.26 -25.13
N GLY A 265 26.58 -7.04 -25.86
CA GLY A 265 27.00 -8.27 -26.52
C GLY A 265 26.92 -9.53 -25.65
N ASP A 266 26.82 -9.41 -24.33
CA ASP A 266 26.68 -10.57 -23.44
C ASP A 266 25.26 -11.15 -23.48
N GLU A 267 25.17 -12.47 -23.27
CA GLU A 267 23.91 -13.18 -23.08
C GLU A 267 23.73 -13.62 -21.63
N ALA A 268 22.49 -13.59 -21.16
CA ALA A 268 22.12 -14.09 -19.85
C ALA A 268 20.78 -14.80 -19.86
N GLU A 269 20.58 -15.70 -18.91
CA GLU A 269 19.31 -16.37 -18.66
C GLU A 269 18.58 -15.66 -17.52
N VAL A 270 17.30 -15.33 -17.72
CA VAL A 270 16.46 -14.79 -16.64
C VAL A 270 16.27 -15.85 -15.57
N THR A 271 16.60 -15.52 -14.32
CA THR A 271 16.35 -16.40 -13.17
C THR A 271 15.05 -16.03 -12.47
N GLY A 272 14.63 -14.77 -12.57
CA GLY A 272 13.39 -14.30 -11.99
C GLY A 272 13.14 -12.80 -12.16
N LEU A 273 12.00 -12.37 -11.65
CA LEU A 273 11.66 -10.95 -11.52
C LEU A 273 11.61 -10.61 -10.03
N SER A 274 12.17 -9.46 -9.66
CA SER A 274 12.04 -8.88 -8.33
C SER A 274 10.58 -8.89 -7.88
N LYS A 275 10.34 -9.20 -6.62
CA LYS A 275 8.98 -9.13 -6.04
C LYS A 275 8.48 -7.69 -5.90
N ALA A 276 9.35 -6.69 -6.04
CA ALA A 276 8.95 -5.28 -6.25
C ALA A 276 8.27 -5.06 -7.60
N CYS A 277 8.61 -5.85 -8.61
CA CYS A 277 7.95 -5.78 -9.91
C CYS A 277 6.59 -6.45 -9.80
N ARG A 278 5.55 -5.63 -9.64
CA ARG A 278 4.15 -6.04 -9.41
C ARG A 278 3.22 -5.52 -10.51
N GLY A 279 1.96 -5.95 -10.44
CA GLY A 279 0.87 -5.44 -11.26
C GLY A 279 1.09 -5.46 -12.77
N THR A 280 0.72 -4.35 -13.42
CA THR A 280 0.76 -4.18 -14.89
C THR A 280 2.17 -4.28 -15.44
N GLN A 281 3.17 -3.75 -14.71
CA GLN A 281 4.57 -3.81 -15.10
C GLN A 281 5.06 -5.26 -15.17
N ARG A 282 4.80 -6.05 -14.12
CA ARG A 282 5.19 -7.47 -14.08
C ARG A 282 4.55 -8.24 -15.22
N ARG A 283 3.24 -8.08 -15.42
CA ARG A 283 2.50 -8.77 -16.49
C ARG A 283 3.09 -8.41 -17.86
N ARG A 284 3.33 -7.12 -18.12
CA ARG A 284 3.94 -6.66 -19.36
C ARG A 284 5.33 -7.27 -19.59
N LEU A 285 6.18 -7.31 -18.57
CA LEU A 285 7.50 -7.96 -18.71
C LEU A 285 7.37 -9.45 -19.04
N MET A 286 6.44 -10.16 -18.40
CA MET A 286 6.18 -11.57 -18.68
C MET A 286 5.60 -11.78 -20.10
N ASP A 287 4.67 -10.93 -20.54
CA ASP A 287 4.09 -10.94 -21.89
C ASP A 287 5.14 -10.68 -22.98
N LEU A 288 6.14 -9.84 -22.67
CA LEU A 288 7.31 -9.56 -23.51
C LEU A 288 8.34 -10.71 -23.51
N GLY A 289 8.12 -11.76 -22.71
CA GLY A 289 8.98 -12.94 -22.65
C GLY A 289 10.06 -12.89 -21.58
N VAL A 290 9.99 -11.98 -20.59
CA VAL A 290 10.89 -11.96 -19.44
C VAL A 290 10.36 -12.92 -18.38
N VAL A 291 10.61 -14.21 -18.58
CA VAL A 291 10.24 -15.28 -17.64
C VAL A 291 11.45 -16.15 -17.31
N PRO A 292 11.51 -16.83 -16.14
CA PRO A 292 12.61 -17.72 -15.80
C PRO A 292 12.94 -18.70 -16.93
N GLY A 293 14.21 -18.83 -17.27
CA GLY A 293 14.70 -19.64 -18.40
C GLY A 293 14.85 -18.88 -19.72
N SER A 294 14.39 -17.64 -19.81
CA SER A 294 14.46 -16.87 -21.05
C SER A 294 15.86 -16.31 -21.28
N LYS A 295 16.41 -16.50 -22.48
CA LYS A 295 17.67 -15.87 -22.91
C LYS A 295 17.44 -14.42 -23.31
N ILE A 296 18.26 -13.53 -22.76
CA ILE A 296 18.26 -12.10 -23.05
C ILE A 296 19.67 -11.65 -23.36
N SER A 297 19.85 -10.86 -24.42
CA SER A 297 21.12 -10.22 -24.75
C SER A 297 21.00 -8.70 -24.79
N ASN A 298 22.08 -8.00 -24.46
CA ASN A 298 22.13 -6.54 -24.55
C ASN A 298 22.64 -6.15 -25.95
N GLU A 299 21.77 -5.61 -26.82
CA GLU A 299 22.14 -5.24 -28.19
C GLU A 299 22.74 -3.83 -28.25
N PHE A 300 22.11 -2.85 -27.59
CA PHE A 300 22.51 -1.45 -27.71
C PHE A 300 22.02 -0.59 -26.53
N VAL A 301 22.81 0.41 -26.15
CA VAL A 301 22.41 1.46 -25.21
C VAL A 301 21.98 2.68 -26.03
N SER A 302 20.80 3.25 -25.77
CA SER A 302 20.38 4.47 -26.47
C SER A 302 21.43 5.57 -26.33
N THR A 303 21.45 6.54 -27.25
CA THR A 303 22.39 7.68 -27.23
C THR A 303 22.39 8.46 -25.92
N TRP A 304 21.33 8.34 -25.11
CA TRP A 304 21.15 9.00 -23.81
C TRP A 304 21.23 8.05 -22.61
N GLY A 305 21.57 6.77 -22.80
CA GLY A 305 21.82 5.82 -21.72
C GLY A 305 20.56 5.18 -21.09
N ASP A 306 19.35 5.65 -21.41
CA ASP A 306 18.07 5.11 -20.95
C ASP A 306 16.97 5.44 -22.00
N PRO A 307 16.11 4.51 -22.46
CA PRO A 307 16.10 3.07 -22.17
C PRO A 307 17.27 2.31 -22.83
N ILE A 308 17.54 1.11 -22.33
CA ILE A 308 18.52 0.16 -22.87
C ILE A 308 17.78 -0.88 -23.73
N ALA A 309 18.31 -1.22 -24.90
CA ALA A 309 17.69 -2.18 -25.82
C ALA A 309 18.21 -3.59 -25.59
N TYR A 310 17.29 -4.50 -25.28
CA TYR A 310 17.57 -5.90 -25.04
C TYR A 310 16.87 -6.78 -26.08
N LYS A 311 17.54 -7.83 -26.56
CA LYS A 311 16.92 -8.85 -27.39
C LYS A 311 16.25 -9.89 -26.50
N ILE A 312 14.94 -10.04 -26.61
CA ILE A 312 14.14 -10.96 -25.82
C ILE A 312 13.26 -11.76 -26.79
N ARG A 313 13.43 -13.09 -26.82
CA ARG A 313 12.69 -14.02 -27.71
C ARG A 313 12.66 -13.58 -29.19
N GLY A 314 13.77 -13.00 -29.68
CA GLY A 314 13.90 -12.57 -31.07
C GLY A 314 13.37 -11.15 -31.38
N ALA A 315 12.75 -10.48 -30.42
CA ALA A 315 12.34 -9.08 -30.54
C ALA A 315 13.31 -8.17 -29.77
N THR A 316 13.58 -6.98 -30.32
CA THR A 316 14.35 -5.94 -29.62
C THR A 316 13.40 -5.07 -28.80
N ILE A 317 13.64 -5.01 -27.49
CA ILE A 317 12.76 -4.38 -26.50
C ILE A 317 13.56 -3.34 -25.71
N GLY A 318 13.10 -2.09 -25.73
CA GLY A 318 13.65 -1.02 -24.89
C GLY A 318 13.11 -1.11 -23.48
N LEU A 319 13.98 -1.34 -22.49
CA LEU A 319 13.63 -1.34 -21.07
C LEU A 319 14.33 -0.17 -20.37
N ARG A 320 13.58 0.54 -19.51
CA ARG A 320 14.19 1.58 -18.67
C ARG A 320 15.11 0.97 -17.62
N LYS A 321 16.12 1.71 -17.15
CA LYS A 321 17.05 1.25 -16.10
C LYS A 321 16.35 0.68 -14.88
N LYS A 322 15.31 1.38 -14.38
CA LYS A 322 14.49 0.92 -13.23
C LYS A 322 13.81 -0.43 -13.50
N GLN A 323 13.42 -0.70 -14.75
CA GLN A 323 12.82 -1.99 -15.12
C GLN A 323 13.89 -3.08 -15.23
N ALA A 324 15.04 -2.78 -15.84
CA ALA A 324 16.16 -3.71 -15.98
C ALA A 324 16.75 -4.14 -14.62
N GLN A 325 16.79 -3.25 -13.63
CA GLN A 325 17.24 -3.56 -12.26
C GLN A 325 16.32 -4.57 -11.56
N GLN A 326 15.05 -4.69 -11.99
CA GLN A 326 14.08 -5.62 -11.41
C GLN A 326 14.11 -7.01 -12.07
N ILE A 327 14.97 -7.25 -13.05
CA ILE A 327 15.09 -8.53 -13.76
C ILE A 327 16.38 -9.20 -13.30
N TYR A 328 16.26 -10.35 -12.64
CA TYR A 328 17.40 -11.14 -12.17
C TYR A 328 17.88 -12.07 -13.27
N ILE A 329 19.19 -12.13 -13.44
CA ILE A 329 19.83 -12.89 -14.51
C ILE A 329 20.98 -13.76 -13.99
N LYS A 330 21.31 -14.80 -14.75
CA LYS A 330 22.53 -15.58 -14.66
C LYS A 330 23.26 -15.48 -15.99
N LEU A 331 24.51 -15.01 -15.97
CA LEU A 331 25.31 -14.89 -17.19
C LEU A 331 25.51 -16.27 -17.83
N ILE A 332 25.33 -16.32 -19.13
CA ILE A 332 25.68 -17.48 -19.95
C ILE A 332 27.12 -17.23 -20.43
N SER A 333 28.09 -17.28 -19.53
CA SER A 333 29.51 -17.14 -19.92
C SER A 333 29.99 -18.43 -20.61
N GLU A 334 30.55 -18.27 -21.80
CA GLU A 334 31.12 -19.27 -22.73
C GLU A 334 31.66 -20.54 -22.06
N GLU A 335 30.86 -21.60 -21.99
CA GLU A 335 31.39 -22.96 -22.03
C GLU A 335 31.77 -23.25 -23.49
N VAL A 336 33.05 -23.57 -23.69
CA VAL A 336 33.68 -24.17 -24.88
C VAL A 336 34.21 -23.21 -25.96
N LYS A 337 35.47 -22.80 -25.78
CA LYS A 337 36.50 -22.95 -26.82
C LYS A 337 37.74 -23.58 -26.19
N VAL A 338 37.82 -24.92 -26.26
CA VAL A 338 39.08 -25.68 -26.11
C VAL A 338 39.80 -25.66 -27.44
#